data_AF-A0A259M2I4-F1
#
_entry.id   AF-A0A259M2I4-F1
#
_cell.length_a   1.000
_cell.length_b   1.000
_cell.length_c   1.000
_cell.angle_alpha   90.00
_cell.angle_beta   90.00
_cell.angle_gamma   90.00
#
_symmetry.space_group_name_H-M   'P 1'
#
loop_
_entity.id
_entity.type
_entity.pdbx_description
1 polymer ?
#
loop_
_entity_poly.entity_id
_entity_poly.type
_entity_poly.pdbx_seq_one_letter_code
_entity_poly.pdbx_strand_id
1 'polypeptide(L)'
;MSLLEVKDLNVSFRQDGKLTHAVRGVSFTLDRGQTVALVGESGSGKSVTALSTVSLLGDSAQVTGSVTYDGQQMIGADAEAIDKAEDRQKFRDAMDKIGLESARSGVAHNVDQAFEILERTGLPSIIRPSFTLGGTGGGIAYNKAEFERIVKEGLDASPTTEVLIEESLLGWKEYEMEVVRDRKDNCIIICSIENVDPMGV
;
A
#
# COMPACT_ATOMS: atom_id res chain seq x y z
N MET A 1 6.29 -6.65 -33.75
CA MET A 1 6.60 -5.94 -32.49
C MET A 1 6.14 -6.83 -31.37
N SER A 2 6.97 -7.01 -30.35
CA SER A 2 6.62 -7.76 -29.15
C SER A 2 5.44 -7.09 -28.45
N LEU A 3 4.45 -7.89 -28.08
CA LEU A 3 3.31 -7.44 -27.28
C LEU A 3 3.71 -7.25 -25.83
N LEU A 4 4.56 -8.14 -25.31
CA LEU A 4 5.14 -8.05 -23.99
C LEU A 4 6.64 -8.33 -24.08
N GLU A 5 7.44 -7.52 -23.40
CA GLU A 5 8.87 -7.70 -23.26
C GLU A 5 9.24 -7.58 -21.78
N VAL A 6 9.86 -8.63 -21.24
CA VAL A 6 10.42 -8.69 -19.90
C VAL A 6 11.94 -8.75 -20.04
N LYS A 7 12.65 -7.82 -19.41
CA LYS A 7 14.11 -7.72 -19.44
C LYS A 7 14.67 -7.63 -18.04
N ASP A 8 15.61 -8.53 -17.75
CA ASP A 8 16.38 -8.62 -16.51
C ASP A 8 15.51 -8.49 -15.25
N LEU A 9 14.38 -9.21 -15.24
CA LEU A 9 13.44 -9.19 -14.14
C LEU A 9 14.03 -9.92 -12.94
N ASN A 10 14.17 -9.19 -11.84
CA ASN A 10 14.65 -9.69 -10.57
C ASN A 10 13.62 -9.34 -9.49
N VAL A 11 13.24 -10.33 -8.68
CA VAL A 11 12.25 -10.15 -7.60
C VAL A 11 12.80 -10.75 -6.32
N SER A 12 12.79 -9.94 -5.25
CA SER A 12 13.24 -10.32 -3.92
C SER A 12 12.20 -9.97 -2.88
N PHE A 13 11.99 -10.83 -1.89
CA PHE A 13 11.08 -10.57 -0.77
C PHE A 13 11.87 -10.35 0.51
N ARG A 14 11.42 -9.40 1.34
CA ARG A 14 11.96 -9.20 2.69
C ARG A 14 11.02 -9.84 3.70
N GLN A 15 11.47 -10.92 4.33
CA GLN A 15 10.71 -11.64 5.36
C GLN A 15 11.62 -11.89 6.57
N ASP A 16 11.17 -11.54 7.77
CA ASP A 16 11.92 -11.72 9.04
C ASP A 16 13.34 -11.13 9.01
N GLY A 17 13.51 -9.97 8.35
CA GLY A 17 14.81 -9.32 8.18
C GLY A 17 15.74 -9.98 7.15
N LYS A 18 15.36 -11.12 6.57
CA LYS A 18 16.13 -11.85 5.55
C LYS A 18 15.61 -11.56 4.15
N LEU A 19 16.53 -11.28 3.22
CA LEU A 19 16.21 -11.09 1.81
C LEU A 19 16.21 -12.46 1.10
N THR A 20 15.09 -12.81 0.47
CA THR A 20 14.96 -14.03 -0.33
C THR A 20 14.72 -13.68 -1.80
N HIS A 21 15.64 -14.10 -2.67
CA HIS A 21 15.53 -13.87 -4.12
C HIS A 21 14.66 -14.94 -4.78
N ALA A 22 13.45 -14.57 -5.20
CA ALA A 22 12.48 -15.45 -5.83
C ALA A 22 12.60 -15.54 -7.35
N VAL A 23 13.02 -14.45 -8.01
CA VAL A 23 13.26 -14.39 -9.46
C VAL A 23 14.61 -13.72 -9.70
N ARG A 24 15.42 -14.27 -10.61
CA ARG A 24 16.79 -13.81 -10.88
C ARG A 24 17.03 -13.67 -12.39
N GLY A 25 17.12 -12.43 -12.87
CA GLY A 25 17.50 -12.09 -14.24
C GLY A 25 16.64 -12.71 -15.34
N VAL A 26 15.33 -12.86 -15.13
CA VAL A 26 14.44 -13.46 -16.13
C VAL A 26 14.18 -12.48 -17.26
N SER A 27 14.41 -12.92 -18.50
CA SER A 27 14.11 -12.13 -19.69
C SER A 27 13.38 -12.98 -20.71
N PHE A 28 12.27 -12.48 -21.26
CA PHE A 28 11.53 -13.13 -22.33
C PHE A 28 10.66 -12.12 -23.09
N THR A 29 10.22 -12.51 -24.28
CA THR A 29 9.29 -11.73 -25.10
C THR A 29 8.09 -12.59 -25.49
N LEU A 30 6.96 -11.93 -25.74
CA LEU A 30 5.74 -12.54 -26.24
C LEU A 30 5.22 -11.68 -27.39
N ASP A 31 5.13 -12.25 -28.59
CA ASP A 31 4.49 -11.58 -29.72
C ASP A 31 2.96 -11.79 -29.72
N ARG A 32 2.25 -10.97 -30.48
CA ARG A 32 0.80 -11.13 -30.66
C ARG A 32 0.49 -12.50 -31.27
N GLY A 33 -0.43 -13.24 -30.65
CA GLY A 33 -0.82 -14.58 -31.07
C GLY A 33 0.13 -15.70 -30.64
N GLN A 34 1.21 -15.40 -29.93
CA GLN A 34 2.05 -16.41 -29.29
C GLN A 34 1.52 -16.77 -27.89
N THR A 35 1.97 -17.91 -27.39
CA THR A 35 1.77 -18.32 -26.00
C THR A 35 3.13 -18.70 -25.43
N VAL A 36 3.50 -18.10 -24.30
CA VAL A 36 4.72 -18.44 -23.54
C VAL A 36 4.28 -19.20 -22.29
N ALA A 37 4.91 -20.35 -22.04
CA ALA A 37 4.70 -21.15 -20.84
C ALA A 37 5.91 -21.03 -19.91
N LEU A 38 5.67 -20.66 -18.65
CA LEU A 38 6.68 -20.66 -17.59
C LEU A 38 6.62 -22.01 -16.85
N VAL A 39 7.66 -22.84 -17.01
CA VAL A 39 7.72 -24.20 -16.45
C VAL A 39 8.89 -24.33 -15.47
N GLY A 40 8.69 -25.09 -14.39
CA GLY A 40 9.68 -25.28 -13.34
C GLY A 40 9.08 -25.92 -12.09
N GLU A 41 9.93 -26.39 -11.17
CA GLU A 41 9.55 -27.05 -9.91
C GLU A 41 8.79 -26.13 -8.95
N SER A 42 8.07 -26.69 -7.96
CA SER A 42 7.39 -25.88 -6.95
C SER A 42 8.37 -24.93 -6.25
N GLY A 43 8.00 -23.65 -6.07
CA GLY A 43 8.87 -22.64 -5.47
C GLY A 43 9.90 -21.99 -6.41
N SER A 44 9.99 -22.38 -7.67
CA SER A 44 10.98 -21.85 -8.63
C SER A 44 10.73 -20.41 -9.14
N GLY A 45 9.77 -19.68 -8.57
CA GLY A 45 9.47 -18.30 -8.96
C GLY A 45 8.46 -18.09 -10.11
N LYS A 46 7.86 -19.16 -10.67
CA LYS A 46 6.89 -19.05 -11.80
C LYS A 46 5.77 -18.01 -11.56
N SER A 47 5.03 -18.15 -10.46
CA SER A 47 3.92 -17.26 -10.11
C SER A 47 4.41 -15.83 -9.85
N VAL A 48 5.59 -15.69 -9.24
CA VAL A 48 6.19 -14.39 -8.95
C VAL A 48 6.58 -13.67 -10.25
N THR A 49 7.15 -14.38 -11.22
CA THR A 49 7.43 -13.85 -12.57
C THR A 49 6.14 -13.40 -13.28
N ALA A 50 5.08 -14.20 -13.20
CA ALA A 50 3.79 -13.85 -13.82
C ALA A 50 3.17 -12.60 -13.16
N LEU A 51 3.10 -12.55 -11.83
CA LEU A 51 2.51 -11.44 -11.08
C LEU A 51 3.31 -10.13 -11.23
N SER A 52 4.64 -10.20 -11.23
CA SER A 52 5.50 -9.02 -11.46
C SER A 52 5.34 -8.43 -12.86
N THR A 53 5.03 -9.25 -13.86
CA THR A 53 4.77 -8.79 -15.23
C THR A 53 3.53 -7.88 -15.32
N VAL A 54 2.57 -8.06 -14.42
CA VAL A 54 1.33 -7.26 -14.34
C VAL A 54 1.28 -6.36 -13.10
N SER A 55 2.43 -6.14 -12.44
CA SER A 55 2.56 -5.25 -11.28
C SER A 55 1.62 -5.59 -10.10
N LEU A 56 1.41 -6.89 -9.84
CA LEU A 56 0.53 -7.41 -8.77
C LEU A 56 1.27 -7.97 -7.54
N LEU A 57 2.53 -7.59 -7.34
CA LEU A 57 3.26 -7.96 -6.12
C LEU A 57 3.09 -6.85 -5.07
N GLY A 58 2.77 -7.22 -3.83
CA GLY A 58 2.66 -6.27 -2.72
C GLY A 58 4.02 -5.78 -2.19
N ASP A 59 3.98 -4.85 -1.22
CA ASP A 59 5.12 -4.03 -0.75
C ASP A 59 6.34 -4.79 -0.23
N SER A 60 6.15 -6.04 0.18
CA SER A 60 7.25 -6.90 0.61
C SER A 60 8.19 -7.30 -0.55
N ALA A 61 7.78 -7.08 -1.81
CA ALA A 61 8.52 -7.42 -3.00
C ALA A 61 9.33 -6.23 -3.55
N GLN A 62 10.64 -6.43 -3.65
CA GLN A 62 11.54 -5.57 -4.41
C GLN A 62 11.67 -6.11 -5.83
N VAL A 63 11.16 -5.34 -6.80
CA VAL A 63 11.19 -5.68 -8.23
C VAL A 63 12.18 -4.77 -8.95
N THR A 64 13.10 -5.34 -9.71
CA THR A 64 14.01 -4.61 -10.61
C THR A 64 14.01 -5.25 -12.00
N GLY A 65 14.44 -4.49 -13.01
CA GLY A 65 14.34 -4.86 -14.42
C GLY A 65 13.34 -3.97 -15.15
N SER A 66 12.87 -4.43 -16.32
CA SER A 66 11.81 -3.74 -17.07
C SER A 66 10.80 -4.73 -17.66
N VAL A 67 9.55 -4.32 -17.64
CA VAL A 67 8.44 -4.99 -18.31
C VAL A 67 7.81 -3.92 -19.19
N THR A 68 7.64 -4.24 -20.47
CA THR A 68 7.08 -3.34 -21.48
C THR A 68 5.93 -4.07 -22.17
N TYR A 69 4.76 -3.45 -22.22
CA TYR A 69 3.60 -3.95 -22.96
C TYR A 69 3.27 -2.99 -24.11
N ASP A 70 3.22 -3.52 -25.33
CA ASP A 70 2.95 -2.78 -26.57
C ASP A 70 3.84 -1.54 -26.73
N GLY A 71 5.13 -1.69 -26.38
CA GLY A 71 6.12 -0.62 -26.42
C GLY A 71 6.08 0.35 -25.24
N GLN A 72 5.19 0.16 -24.26
CA GLN A 72 5.09 1.03 -23.08
C GLN A 72 5.50 0.31 -21.80
N GLN A 73 6.36 0.93 -20.99
CA GLN A 73 6.83 0.37 -19.73
C GLN A 73 5.66 0.17 -18.74
N MET A 74 5.64 -0.98 -18.06
CA MET A 74 4.57 -1.50 -17.18
C MET A 74 4.98 -1.62 -15.72
N ILE A 75 6.26 -1.86 -15.41
CA ILE A 75 6.71 -1.79 -14.01
C ILE A 75 6.67 -0.32 -13.60
N GLY A 76 5.90 -0.05 -12.55
CA GLY A 76 5.67 1.27 -11.98
C GLY A 76 4.32 1.84 -12.41
N ALA A 77 3.34 1.85 -11.51
CA ALA A 77 2.59 3.09 -11.37
C ALA A 77 3.63 4.22 -11.26
N ASP A 78 3.37 5.37 -11.88
CA ASP A 78 4.27 6.52 -11.83
C ASP A 78 4.81 6.67 -10.39
N ALA A 79 6.13 6.80 -10.20
CA ALA A 79 6.71 6.91 -8.87
C ALA A 79 6.07 8.07 -8.09
N GLU A 80 5.66 9.14 -8.79
CA GLU A 80 4.88 10.24 -8.25
C GLU A 80 3.46 9.79 -7.84
N ALA A 81 2.81 8.93 -8.63
CA ALA A 81 1.50 8.38 -8.30
C ALA A 81 1.55 7.44 -7.09
N ILE A 82 2.60 6.62 -6.97
CA ILE A 82 2.83 5.76 -5.79
C ILE A 82 3.06 6.64 -4.57
N ASP A 83 4.02 7.57 -4.64
CA ASP A 83 4.32 8.50 -3.55
C ASP A 83 3.10 9.32 -3.13
N LYS A 84 2.26 9.74 -4.08
CA LYS A 84 1.00 10.43 -3.80
C LYS A 84 -0.05 9.56 -3.10
N ALA A 85 -0.04 8.25 -3.32
CA ALA A 85 -0.96 7.32 -2.67
C ALA A 85 -0.46 6.89 -1.27
N GLU A 86 0.84 6.66 -1.13
CA GLU A 86 1.47 6.17 0.11
C GLU A 86 1.74 7.28 1.14
N ASP A 87 2.09 8.48 0.69
CA ASP A 87 2.23 9.64 1.58
C ASP A 87 0.85 10.13 2.02
N ARG A 88 0.56 9.99 3.31
CA ARG A 88 -0.76 10.30 3.88
C ARG A 88 -1.17 11.76 3.70
N GLN A 89 -0.21 12.68 3.72
CA GLN A 89 -0.52 14.10 3.50
C GLN A 89 -0.87 14.35 2.04
N LYS A 90 -0.09 13.80 1.09
CA LYS A 90 -0.37 13.93 -0.35
C LYS A 90 -1.67 13.25 -0.74
N PHE A 91 -1.97 12.09 -0.16
CA PHE A 91 -3.22 11.37 -0.39
C PHE A 91 -4.40 12.21 0.09
N ARG A 92 -4.32 12.78 1.30
CA ARG A 92 -5.37 13.65 1.85
C ARG A 92 -5.59 14.89 0.98
N ASP A 93 -4.52 15.58 0.59
CA ASP A 93 -4.60 16.73 -0.30
C ASP A 93 -5.24 16.36 -1.65
N ALA A 94 -5.00 15.14 -2.14
CA ALA A 94 -5.62 14.62 -3.35
C ALA A 94 -7.12 14.38 -3.18
N MET A 95 -7.57 13.83 -2.05
CA MET A 95 -8.99 13.63 -1.73
C MET A 95 -9.72 14.97 -1.59
N ASP A 96 -9.13 15.92 -0.86
CA ASP A 96 -9.67 17.28 -0.69
C ASP A 96 -9.84 17.99 -2.04
N LYS A 97 -8.83 17.87 -2.92
CA LYS A 97 -8.86 18.45 -4.27
C LYS A 97 -10.03 17.94 -5.13
N ILE A 98 -10.45 16.69 -4.94
CA ILE A 98 -11.57 16.09 -5.68
C ILE A 98 -12.90 16.13 -4.90
N GLY A 99 -12.90 16.73 -3.70
CA GLY A 99 -14.10 16.91 -2.87
C GLY A 99 -14.56 15.63 -2.16
N LEU A 100 -13.67 14.66 -1.94
CA LEU A 100 -13.96 13.47 -1.14
C LEU A 100 -13.60 13.72 0.33
N GLU A 101 -14.50 13.35 1.22
CA GLU A 101 -14.29 13.47 2.66
C GLU A 101 -13.28 12.43 3.15
N SER A 102 -12.46 12.82 4.13
CA SER A 102 -11.54 11.97 4.85
C SER A 102 -11.71 12.21 6.35
N ALA A 103 -11.42 11.19 7.17
CA ALA A 103 -11.44 11.32 8.62
C ALA A 103 -10.58 12.51 9.08
N ARG A 104 -11.08 13.29 10.03
CA ARG A 104 -10.30 14.36 10.68
C ARG A 104 -9.07 13.75 11.32
N SER A 105 -7.90 14.28 10.94
CA SER A 105 -6.63 13.68 11.32
C SER A 105 -5.51 14.72 11.56
N GLY A 106 -4.38 14.24 12.05
CA GLY A 106 -3.16 15.03 12.16
C GLY A 106 -1.95 14.17 12.48
N VAL A 107 -0.78 14.62 12.05
CA VAL A 107 0.51 13.98 12.32
C VAL A 107 1.17 14.63 13.54
N ALA A 108 1.69 13.81 14.46
CA ALA A 108 2.43 14.24 15.63
C ALA A 108 3.79 13.56 15.74
N HIS A 109 4.79 14.32 16.20
CA HIS A 109 6.15 13.85 16.48
C HIS A 109 6.50 13.83 17.97
N ASN A 110 5.57 14.28 18.81
CA ASN A 110 5.68 14.24 20.26
C ASN A 110 4.28 14.20 20.88
N VAL A 111 4.25 13.90 22.18
CA VAL A 111 2.99 13.72 22.92
C VAL A 111 2.17 15.02 22.98
N ASP A 112 2.81 16.18 23.11
CA ASP A 112 2.12 17.46 23.21
C ASP A 112 1.36 17.79 21.91
N GLN A 113 2.02 17.62 20.75
CA GLN A 113 1.40 17.74 19.43
C GLN A 113 0.24 16.75 19.25
N ALA A 114 0.39 15.52 19.75
CA ALA A 114 -0.68 14.53 19.68
C ALA A 114 -1.92 14.98 20.47
N PHE A 115 -1.74 15.60 21.63
CA PHE A 115 -2.85 16.16 22.42
C PHE A 115 -3.51 17.36 21.74
N GLU A 116 -2.76 18.24 21.08
CA GLU A 116 -3.34 19.34 20.27
C GLU A 116 -4.24 18.80 19.15
N ILE A 117 -3.85 17.68 18.53
CA ILE A 117 -4.66 17.02 17.49
C ILE A 117 -5.88 16.35 18.11
N LEU A 118 -5.73 15.73 19.29
CA LEU A 118 -6.83 15.10 20.01
C LEU A 118 -7.97 16.07 20.32
N GLU A 119 -7.67 17.34 20.58
CA GLU A 119 -8.70 18.37 20.82
C GLU A 119 -9.67 18.54 19.65
N ARG A 120 -9.21 18.30 18.42
CA ARG A 120 -10.03 18.41 17.20
C ARG A 120 -10.58 17.08 16.68
N THR A 121 -9.94 15.95 16.99
CA THR A 121 -10.38 14.61 16.54
C THR A 121 -11.29 13.90 17.56
N GLY A 122 -11.11 14.16 18.86
CA GLY A 122 -11.93 13.58 19.93
C GLY A 122 -11.58 12.12 20.28
N LEU A 123 -12.29 11.58 21.27
CA LEU A 123 -12.21 10.18 21.69
C LEU A 123 -13.52 9.43 21.36
N PRO A 124 -13.49 8.12 21.04
CA PRO A 124 -12.29 7.32 20.87
C PRO A 124 -11.44 7.82 19.69
N SER A 125 -10.13 7.64 19.78
CA SER A 125 -9.17 8.07 18.74
C SER A 125 -8.38 6.89 18.22
N ILE A 126 -8.14 6.87 16.92
CA ILE A 126 -7.32 5.87 16.24
C ILE A 126 -5.90 6.43 16.13
N ILE A 127 -4.92 5.68 16.60
CA ILE A 127 -3.49 6.04 16.55
C ILE A 127 -2.78 5.04 15.63
N ARG A 128 -2.10 5.56 14.60
CA ARG A 128 -1.39 4.77 13.60
C ARG A 128 0.05 5.27 13.44
N PRO A 129 1.06 4.53 13.91
CA PRO A 129 2.46 4.88 13.64
C PRO A 129 2.77 4.85 12.16
N SER A 130 3.67 5.73 11.73
CA SER A 130 4.16 5.75 10.35
C SER A 130 5.19 4.63 10.11
N PHE A 131 5.23 4.10 8.89
CA PHE A 131 6.16 3.04 8.45
C PHE A 131 6.11 1.73 9.24
N THR A 132 4.99 1.44 9.91
CA THR A 132 4.72 0.14 10.56
C THR A 132 3.69 -0.68 9.78
N LEU A 133 3.90 -2.00 9.69
CA LEU A 133 2.96 -2.92 9.04
C LEU A 133 2.03 -3.59 10.07
N GLY A 134 0.81 -3.94 9.64
CA GLY A 134 -0.15 -4.73 10.44
C GLY A 134 -0.65 -4.05 11.71
N GLY A 135 -0.63 -2.72 11.80
CA GLY A 135 -1.09 -1.98 12.98
C GLY A 135 -0.13 -2.04 14.18
N THR A 136 1.10 -2.53 13.99
CA THR A 136 2.10 -2.63 15.07
C THR A 136 2.40 -1.26 15.68
N GLY A 137 2.27 -1.14 17.00
CA GLY A 137 2.47 0.13 17.74
C GLY A 137 1.30 1.12 17.64
N GLY A 138 0.24 0.77 16.92
CA GLY A 138 -1.00 1.53 16.87
C GLY A 138 -2.08 0.99 17.80
N GLY A 139 -3.24 1.63 17.79
CA GLY A 139 -4.38 1.18 18.57
C GLY A 139 -5.50 2.19 18.65
N ILE A 140 -6.53 1.85 19.43
CA ILE A 140 -7.66 2.72 19.72
C ILE A 140 -7.57 3.16 21.17
N ALA A 141 -7.60 4.46 21.40
CA ALA A 141 -7.66 5.05 22.74
C ALA A 141 -9.09 5.48 23.07
N TYR A 142 -9.62 5.02 24.19
CA TYR A 142 -10.95 5.41 24.69
C TYR A 142 -10.89 6.50 25.75
N ASN A 143 -9.71 6.74 26.33
CA ASN A 143 -9.47 7.78 27.32
C ASN A 143 -8.07 8.39 27.15
N LYS A 144 -7.82 9.53 27.80
CA LYS A 144 -6.56 10.28 27.69
C LYS A 144 -5.33 9.51 28.18
N ALA A 145 -5.49 8.63 29.19
CA ALA A 145 -4.39 7.83 29.71
C ALA A 145 -3.96 6.74 28.72
N GLU A 146 -4.93 6.05 28.11
CA GLU A 146 -4.67 5.13 27.00
C GLU A 146 -4.04 5.84 25.80
N PHE A 147 -4.56 7.02 25.46
CA PHE A 147 -4.05 7.83 24.36
C PHE A 147 -2.56 8.15 24.54
N GLU A 148 -2.18 8.70 25.69
CA GLU A 148 -0.78 9.04 25.97
C GLU A 148 0.13 7.81 25.90
N ARG A 149 -0.32 6.67 26.43
CA ARG A 149 0.44 5.42 26.39
C ARG A 149 0.66 4.94 24.95
N ILE A 150 -0.43 4.84 24.17
CA ILE A 150 -0.37 4.35 22.78
C ILE A 150 0.45 5.29 21.91
N VAL A 151 0.34 6.61 22.09
CA VAL A 151 1.16 7.59 21.36
C VAL A 151 2.64 7.42 21.67
N LYS A 152 3.02 7.25 22.93
CA LYS A 152 4.44 7.03 23.30
C LYS A 152 4.97 5.74 22.67
N GLU A 153 4.23 4.65 22.80
CA GLU A 153 4.59 3.36 22.20
C GLU A 153 4.71 3.47 20.67
N GLY A 154 3.78 4.20 20.03
CA GLY A 154 3.78 4.42 18.59
C GLY A 154 4.94 5.29 18.10
N LEU A 155 5.28 6.35 18.82
CA LEU A 155 6.42 7.21 18.51
C LEU A 155 7.76 6.45 18.63
N ASP A 156 7.88 5.60 19.65
CA ASP A 156 9.06 4.74 19.85
C ASP A 156 9.16 3.62 18.80
N ALA A 157 8.03 3.07 18.36
CA ALA A 157 7.97 2.04 17.34
C ALA A 157 8.19 2.57 15.91
N SER A 158 7.85 3.83 15.68
CA SER A 158 7.94 4.49 14.37
C SER A 158 9.40 4.78 13.99
N PRO A 159 9.89 4.30 12.82
CA PRO A 159 11.24 4.61 12.33
C PRO A 159 11.51 6.11 12.13
N THR A 160 10.46 6.92 12.01
CA THR A 160 10.52 8.38 11.80
C THR A 160 10.05 9.18 13.02
N THR A 161 9.79 8.53 14.15
CA THR A 161 9.24 9.15 15.36
C THR A 161 7.99 9.97 15.02
N GLU A 162 7.02 9.29 14.43
CA GLU A 162 5.82 9.91 13.87
C GLU A 162 4.61 8.98 14.06
N VAL A 163 3.50 9.57 14.52
CA VAL A 163 2.19 8.92 14.62
C VAL A 163 1.10 9.78 13.97
N LEU A 164 0.17 9.14 13.27
CA LEU A 164 -1.07 9.75 12.83
C LEU A 164 -2.16 9.54 13.88
N ILE A 165 -2.84 10.62 14.23
CA ILE A 165 -3.99 10.64 15.13
C ILE A 165 -5.24 10.94 14.32
N GLU A 166 -6.27 10.12 14.48
CA GLU A 166 -7.51 10.20 13.71
C GLU A 166 -8.75 10.12 14.61
N GLU A 167 -9.82 10.77 14.14
CA GLU A 167 -11.15 10.55 14.70
C GLU A 167 -11.58 9.10 14.48
N SER A 168 -12.33 8.56 15.43
CA SER A 168 -12.83 7.20 15.30
C SER A 168 -14.00 7.12 14.32
N LEU A 169 -13.86 6.21 13.35
CA LEU A 169 -14.94 5.72 12.50
C LEU A 169 -15.40 4.32 12.94
N LEU A 170 -15.18 3.96 14.23
CA LEU A 170 -15.49 2.64 14.76
C LEU A 170 -16.97 2.31 14.55
N GLY A 171 -17.24 1.11 14.04
CA GLY A 171 -18.60 0.64 13.80
C GLY A 171 -19.21 1.09 12.47
N TRP A 172 -18.50 1.89 11.67
CA TRP A 172 -18.92 2.19 10.30
C TRP A 172 -18.79 0.95 9.42
N LYS A 173 -19.62 0.87 8.37
CA LYS A 173 -19.45 -0.15 7.33
C LYS A 173 -18.17 0.13 6.56
N GLU A 174 -17.39 -0.92 6.30
CA GLU A 174 -16.16 -0.84 5.52
C GLU A 174 -16.40 -1.45 4.13
N TYR A 175 -15.92 -0.76 3.11
CA TYR A 175 -16.07 -1.13 1.71
C TYR A 175 -14.73 -1.02 0.99
N GLU A 176 -14.44 -1.99 0.13
CA GLU A 176 -13.27 -2.00 -0.75
C GLU A 176 -13.72 -2.13 -2.21
N MET A 177 -12.99 -1.51 -3.13
CA MET A 177 -13.27 -1.59 -4.57
C MET A 177 -12.00 -1.85 -5.36
N GLU A 178 -12.02 -2.91 -6.17
CA GLU A 178 -10.94 -3.24 -7.10
C GLU A 178 -11.20 -2.55 -8.44
N VAL A 179 -10.30 -1.66 -8.86
CA VAL A 179 -10.50 -0.77 -10.02
C VAL A 179 -9.39 -0.97 -11.05
N VAL A 180 -9.75 -0.99 -12.34
CA VAL A 180 -8.80 -1.01 -13.45
C VAL A 180 -9.07 0.18 -14.38
N ARG A 181 -8.02 0.95 -14.70
CA ARG A 181 -8.06 2.08 -15.64
C ARG A 181 -7.02 1.93 -16.75
N ASP A 182 -7.40 2.21 -17.99
CA ASP A 182 -6.49 2.19 -19.14
C ASP A 182 -6.05 3.61 -19.58
N ARG A 183 -5.12 3.67 -20.56
CA ARG A 183 -4.60 4.95 -21.09
C ARG A 183 -5.59 5.74 -21.95
N LYS A 184 -6.72 5.14 -22.33
CA LYS A 184 -7.80 5.83 -23.05
C LYS A 184 -8.85 6.39 -22.09
N ASP A 185 -8.54 6.37 -20.80
CA ASP A 185 -9.42 6.82 -19.73
C ASP A 185 -10.68 5.95 -19.55
N ASN A 186 -10.65 4.71 -20.05
CA ASN A 186 -11.67 3.74 -19.67
C ASN A 186 -11.39 3.28 -18.24
N CYS A 187 -12.44 3.21 -17.41
CA CYS A 187 -12.34 2.78 -16.02
C CYS A 187 -13.46 1.77 -15.72
N ILE A 188 -13.11 0.67 -15.06
CA ILE A 188 -14.05 -0.37 -14.64
C ILE A 188 -13.84 -0.73 -13.18
N ILE A 189 -14.93 -1.07 -12.51
CA ILE A 189 -14.91 -1.72 -11.19
C ILE A 189 -14.96 -3.22 -11.44
N ILE A 190 -13.95 -3.95 -10.97
CA ILE A 190 -13.85 -5.40 -11.07
C ILE A 190 -14.68 -6.09 -10.00
N CYS A 191 -14.57 -5.59 -8.77
CA CYS A 191 -15.22 -6.16 -7.60
C CYS A 191 -15.50 -5.06 -6.57
N SER A 192 -16.59 -5.23 -5.83
CA SER A 192 -16.87 -4.49 -4.59
C SER A 192 -16.95 -5.50 -3.45
N ILE A 193 -16.26 -5.21 -2.36
CA ILE A 193 -16.22 -6.03 -1.16
C ILE A 193 -16.82 -5.20 -0.02
N GLU A 194 -17.69 -5.82 0.79
CA GLU A 194 -18.18 -5.26 2.04
C GLU A 194 -17.67 -6.14 3.17
N ASN A 195 -17.01 -5.54 4.15
CA ASN A 195 -16.54 -6.28 5.32
C ASN A 195 -17.76 -6.66 6.17
N VAL A 196 -17.75 -7.91 6.66
CA VAL A 196 -18.78 -8.38 7.59
C VAL A 196 -18.61 -7.71 8.95
N ASP A 197 -17.36 -7.62 9.41
CA ASP A 197 -17.00 -6.88 10.60
C ASP A 197 -16.83 -5.39 10.25
N PRO A 198 -17.37 -4.47 11.06
CA PRO A 198 -17.28 -3.04 10.77
C PRO A 198 -15.88 -2.50 11.07
N MET A 199 -15.61 -1.29 10.59
CA MET A 199 -14.35 -0.56 10.82
C MET A 199 -13.91 -0.66 12.29
N GLY A 200 -12.72 -1.20 12.52
CA GLY A 200 -12.04 -1.24 13.83
C GLY A 200 -12.45 -2.38 14.77
N VAL A 201 -13.15 -3.42 14.28
CA VAL A 201 -13.52 -4.65 15.03
C VAL A 201 -12.64 -5.83 14.67
#